data_AF-A0AAP5I9M2-F1
#
_entry.id   AF-A0AAP5I9M2-F1
#
_cell.length_a   1.000
_cell.length_b   1.000
_cell.length_c   1.000
_cell.angle_alpha   90.00
_cell.angle_beta   90.00
_cell.angle_gamma   90.00
#
_symmetry.space_group_name_H-M   'P 1'
#
loop_
_entity.id
_entity.type
_entity.pdbx_description
1 polymer ?
#
loop_
_entity_poly.entity_id
_entity_poly.type
_entity_poly.pdbx_seq_one_letter_code
_entity_poly.pdbx_strand_id
1 'polypeptide(L)'
;MSNAIAQSTGITTKFTPLREFGVDEAEYPVDQDNWRITHMFKLYPWENLFKEIKSLKTWGLRDRILDGSVKIIEPAWKALLSNKGIWPIMWREFPHSRYLLPSYFETDMSPEATALQTKIHVRKPIIGREGASVSIVDPDPRVGALVDRPSPYGEEGYIVQEFLSPEKFGQYYPVIGSWYIDDACGMAIRADRELITGNRSIFVPHYIGSLHW
;
A
#
# COMPACT_ATOMS: atom_id res chain seq x y z
N MET A 1 1.05 -13.31 -6.82
CA MET A 1 0.50 -14.66 -6.62
C MET A 1 -0.92 -14.65 -7.12
N SER A 2 -1.35 -15.59 -7.95
CA SER A 2 -2.79 -15.90 -7.99
C SER A 2 -3.06 -17.24 -8.63
N ASN A 3 -2.64 -17.45 -9.88
CA ASN A 3 -3.12 -18.60 -10.64
C ASN A 3 -2.37 -19.88 -10.26
N ALA A 4 -1.04 -19.88 -10.29
CA ALA A 4 -0.26 -21.10 -10.01
C ALA A 4 -0.51 -21.70 -8.62
N ILE A 5 -0.61 -20.86 -7.58
CA ILE A 5 -0.86 -21.32 -6.20
C ILE A 5 -2.28 -21.84 -6.06
N ALA A 6 -3.29 -21.10 -6.56
CA ALA A 6 -4.68 -21.56 -6.52
C ALA A 6 -4.88 -22.85 -7.35
N GLN A 7 -4.26 -22.93 -8.53
CA GLN A 7 -4.27 -24.13 -9.37
C GLN A 7 -3.59 -25.32 -8.69
N SER A 8 -2.49 -25.10 -7.94
CA SER A 8 -1.86 -26.18 -7.18
C SER A 8 -2.74 -26.76 -6.07
N THR A 9 -3.78 -26.03 -5.66
CA THR A 9 -4.78 -26.50 -4.70
C THR A 9 -6.08 -26.94 -5.38
N GLY A 10 -6.08 -27.13 -6.71
CA GLY A 10 -7.24 -27.58 -7.48
C GLY A 10 -8.29 -26.50 -7.78
N ILE A 11 -8.00 -25.22 -7.51
CA ILE A 11 -8.91 -24.12 -7.85
C ILE A 11 -8.70 -23.74 -9.32
N THR A 12 -9.76 -23.82 -10.12
CA THR A 12 -9.73 -23.33 -11.50
C THR A 12 -9.64 -21.81 -11.50
N THR A 13 -8.60 -21.27 -12.13
CA THR A 13 -8.41 -19.82 -12.25
C THR A 13 -8.28 -19.41 -13.71
N LYS A 14 -8.76 -18.21 -14.02
CA LYS A 14 -8.55 -17.55 -15.30
C LYS A 14 -8.06 -16.13 -15.08
N PHE A 15 -7.11 -15.72 -15.90
CA PHE A 15 -6.68 -14.32 -15.94
C PHE A 15 -7.66 -13.56 -16.84
N THR A 16 -8.22 -12.48 -16.31
CA THR A 16 -9.15 -11.61 -17.04
C THR A 16 -8.61 -10.19 -17.04
N PRO A 17 -8.15 -9.67 -18.20
CA PRO A 17 -7.84 -8.26 -18.35
C PRO A 17 -9.07 -7.39 -18.05
N LEU A 18 -8.87 -6.23 -17.44
CA LEU A 18 -9.99 -5.34 -17.08
C LEU A 18 -10.86 -4.94 -18.29
N ARG A 19 -10.23 -4.76 -19.46
CA ARG A 19 -10.90 -4.44 -20.73
C ARG A 19 -11.80 -5.55 -21.29
N GLU A 20 -11.66 -6.77 -20.75
CA GLU A 20 -12.40 -7.97 -21.15
C GLU A 20 -13.52 -8.31 -20.15
N PHE A 21 -13.76 -7.44 -19.16
CA PHE A 21 -14.93 -7.55 -18.28
C PHE A 21 -16.21 -7.19 -19.02
N GLY A 22 -17.18 -8.10 -18.97
CA GLY A 22 -18.55 -7.88 -19.40
C GLY A 22 -19.54 -8.06 -18.25
N VAL A 23 -20.81 -7.90 -18.58
CA VAL A 23 -21.94 -8.29 -17.73
C VAL A 23 -22.87 -9.19 -18.53
N ASP A 24 -23.42 -10.21 -17.89
CA ASP A 24 -24.45 -11.05 -18.50
C ASP A 24 -25.86 -10.46 -18.30
N GLU A 25 -26.88 -11.15 -18.81
CA GLU A 25 -28.28 -10.73 -18.72
C GLU A 25 -28.80 -10.60 -17.27
N ALA A 26 -28.15 -11.25 -16.30
CA ALA A 26 -28.47 -11.18 -14.88
C ALA A 26 -27.57 -10.18 -14.13
N GLU A 27 -26.82 -9.34 -14.86
CA GLU A 27 -25.85 -8.38 -14.35
C GLU A 27 -24.75 -9.02 -13.49
N TYR A 28 -24.36 -10.27 -13.79
CA TYR A 28 -23.15 -10.87 -13.22
C TYR A 28 -21.92 -10.43 -14.00
N PRO A 29 -20.79 -10.15 -13.33
CA PRO A 29 -19.52 -9.97 -14.01
C PRO A 29 -19.13 -11.26 -14.74
N VAL A 30 -18.76 -11.11 -16.01
CA VAL A 30 -18.26 -12.20 -16.85
C VAL A 30 -16.95 -11.82 -17.52
N ASP A 31 -16.19 -12.81 -17.92
CA ASP A 31 -15.02 -12.62 -18.79
C ASP A 31 -15.37 -12.74 -20.29
N GLN A 32 -14.35 -12.71 -21.15
CA GLN A 32 -14.49 -12.75 -22.61
C GLN A 32 -15.14 -14.04 -23.17
N ASP A 33 -15.16 -15.12 -22.39
CA ASP A 33 -15.79 -16.39 -22.78
C ASP A 33 -17.14 -16.60 -22.06
N ASN A 34 -17.74 -15.52 -21.54
CA ASN A 34 -18.97 -15.53 -20.74
C ASN A 34 -18.87 -16.35 -19.45
N TRP A 35 -17.66 -16.56 -18.92
CA TRP A 35 -17.52 -17.24 -17.64
C TRP A 35 -17.84 -16.29 -16.49
N ARG A 36 -18.92 -16.60 -15.75
CA ARG A 36 -19.32 -15.87 -14.55
C ARG A 36 -18.22 -15.85 -13.49
N ILE A 37 -17.87 -14.66 -13.03
CA ILE A 37 -16.90 -14.42 -11.98
C ILE A 37 -17.66 -14.34 -10.65
N THR A 38 -17.40 -15.28 -9.75
CA THR A 38 -17.96 -15.27 -8.37
C THR A 38 -16.89 -15.03 -7.31
N HIS A 39 -15.63 -15.27 -7.65
CA HIS A 39 -14.46 -15.04 -6.80
C HIS A 39 -13.36 -14.38 -7.62
N MET A 40 -12.73 -13.35 -7.09
CA MET A 40 -11.71 -12.58 -7.81
C MET A 40 -10.52 -12.26 -6.90
N PHE A 41 -9.32 -12.55 -7.38
CA PHE A 41 -8.11 -11.89 -6.91
C PHE A 41 -7.77 -10.72 -7.85
N LYS A 42 -7.40 -9.55 -7.31
CA LYS A 42 -7.08 -8.38 -8.13
C LYS A 42 -5.73 -7.75 -7.80
N LEU A 43 -5.05 -7.29 -8.84
CA LEU A 43 -3.89 -6.38 -8.73
C LEU A 43 -4.30 -4.91 -8.78
N TYR A 44 -5.53 -4.61 -9.25
CA TYR A 44 -6.04 -3.25 -9.33
C TYR A 44 -6.34 -2.70 -7.93
N PRO A 45 -5.80 -1.54 -7.52
CA PRO A 45 -5.97 -1.01 -6.16
C PRO A 45 -7.43 -0.72 -5.81
N TRP A 46 -7.79 -0.83 -4.53
CA TRP A 46 -9.15 -0.50 -4.08
C TRP A 46 -9.45 0.99 -4.20
N GLU A 47 -8.44 1.83 -3.96
CA GLU A 47 -8.52 3.28 -4.03
C GLU A 47 -8.96 3.74 -5.43
N ASN A 48 -8.43 3.11 -6.48
CA ASN A 48 -8.84 3.36 -7.86
C ASN A 48 -10.28 2.88 -8.11
N LEU A 49 -10.66 1.69 -7.63
CA LEU A 49 -12.03 1.18 -7.76
C LEU A 49 -13.05 2.11 -7.09
N PHE A 50 -12.70 2.72 -5.96
CA PHE A 50 -13.57 3.68 -5.28
C PHE A 50 -13.72 4.99 -6.05
N LYS A 51 -12.64 5.51 -6.65
CA LYS A 51 -12.71 6.67 -7.56
C LYS A 51 -13.53 6.37 -8.81
N GLU A 52 -13.49 5.11 -9.27
CA GLU A 52 -14.18 4.62 -10.46
C GLU A 52 -15.48 3.87 -10.14
N ILE A 53 -16.23 4.29 -9.11
CA ILE A 53 -17.43 3.57 -8.67
C ILE A 53 -18.49 3.40 -9.78
N LYS A 54 -18.49 4.30 -10.78
CA LYS A 54 -19.32 4.16 -11.99
C LYS A 54 -18.88 2.97 -12.84
N SER A 55 -17.58 2.75 -13.03
CA SER A 55 -17.03 1.58 -13.73
C SER A 55 -17.34 0.28 -12.99
N LEU A 56 -17.34 0.29 -11.65
CA LEU A 56 -17.78 -0.87 -10.85
C LEU A 56 -19.23 -1.26 -11.12
N LYS A 57 -20.11 -0.29 -11.41
CA LYS A 57 -21.47 -0.56 -11.84
C LYS A 57 -21.51 -1.14 -13.25
N THR A 58 -20.73 -0.57 -14.18
CA THR A 58 -20.63 -1.07 -15.56
C THR A 58 -20.16 -2.53 -15.63
N TRP A 59 -19.31 -2.95 -14.70
CA TRP A 59 -18.84 -4.35 -14.63
C TRP A 59 -19.75 -5.28 -13.81
N GLY A 60 -20.92 -4.82 -13.36
CA GLY A 60 -21.81 -5.63 -12.51
C GLY A 60 -21.22 -5.96 -11.13
N LEU A 61 -20.05 -5.41 -10.79
CA LEU A 61 -19.32 -5.74 -9.58
C LEU A 61 -19.94 -5.09 -8.35
N ARG A 62 -20.42 -3.83 -8.46
CA ARG A 62 -20.90 -3.09 -7.29
C ARG A 62 -22.00 -3.85 -6.52
N ASP A 63 -23.07 -4.19 -7.22
CA ASP A 63 -24.25 -4.78 -6.58
C ASP A 63 -23.96 -6.22 -6.13
N ARG A 64 -23.12 -6.96 -6.89
CA ARG A 64 -22.72 -8.33 -6.58
C ARG A 64 -21.72 -8.45 -5.42
N ILE A 65 -20.91 -7.42 -5.20
CA ILE A 65 -20.08 -7.33 -3.98
C ILE A 65 -20.98 -7.06 -2.77
N LEU A 66 -21.98 -6.16 -2.90
CA LEU A 66 -22.86 -5.77 -1.80
C LEU A 66 -23.80 -6.89 -1.36
N ASP A 67 -24.31 -7.70 -2.29
CA ASP A 67 -25.16 -8.86 -1.97
C ASP A 67 -24.37 -10.13 -1.58
N GLY A 68 -23.03 -10.11 -1.73
CA GLY A 68 -22.13 -11.19 -1.37
C GLY A 68 -22.00 -12.31 -2.41
N SER A 69 -22.61 -12.18 -3.59
CA SER A 69 -22.48 -13.15 -4.69
C SER A 69 -21.11 -13.11 -5.37
N VAL A 70 -20.39 -11.99 -5.25
CA VAL A 70 -19.00 -11.85 -5.70
C VAL A 70 -18.08 -11.55 -4.53
N LYS A 71 -17.08 -12.41 -4.31
CA LYS A 71 -16.07 -12.24 -3.28
C LYS A 71 -14.74 -11.78 -3.87
N ILE A 72 -14.17 -10.71 -3.31
CA ILE A 72 -12.89 -10.16 -3.75
C ILE A 72 -11.82 -10.39 -2.70
N ILE A 73 -10.68 -10.89 -3.18
CA ILE A 73 -9.42 -11.01 -2.44
C ILE A 73 -8.46 -9.95 -3.01
N GLU A 74 -7.98 -9.00 -2.23
CA GLU A 74 -8.29 -8.73 -0.82
C GLU A 74 -9.65 -8.02 -0.61
N PRO A 75 -10.34 -8.20 0.52
CA PRO A 75 -11.64 -7.56 0.76
C PRO A 75 -11.54 -6.03 0.86
N ALA A 76 -12.65 -5.32 0.60
CA ALA A 76 -12.68 -3.85 0.52
C ALA A 76 -12.15 -3.13 1.76
N TRP A 77 -12.42 -3.68 2.96
CA TRP A 77 -11.96 -3.09 4.21
C TRP A 77 -10.43 -3.03 4.33
N LYS A 78 -9.68 -3.90 3.62
CA LYS A 78 -8.21 -3.83 3.61
C LYS A 78 -7.68 -2.55 2.93
N ALA A 79 -8.52 -1.81 2.20
CA ALA A 79 -8.17 -0.49 1.70
C ALA A 79 -7.87 0.51 2.83
N LEU A 80 -8.42 0.29 4.04
CA LEU A 80 -8.07 1.08 5.21
C LEU A 80 -6.61 0.84 5.64
N LEU A 81 -6.12 -0.40 5.52
CA LEU A 81 -4.76 -0.77 5.91
C LEU A 81 -3.70 -0.28 4.91
N SER A 82 -4.06 -0.08 3.64
CA SER A 82 -3.19 0.51 2.62
C SER A 82 -3.16 2.05 2.63
N ASN A 83 -4.00 2.68 3.45
CA ASN A 83 -4.13 4.11 3.57
C ASN A 83 -3.29 4.65 4.75
N LYS A 84 -2.37 5.59 4.50
CA LYS A 84 -1.48 6.13 5.54
C LYS A 84 -2.19 7.05 6.53
N GLY A 85 -3.42 7.47 6.25
CA GLY A 85 -4.27 8.18 7.20
C GLY A 85 -4.60 7.37 8.44
N ILE A 86 -4.46 6.03 8.41
CA ILE A 86 -4.57 5.22 9.63
C ILE A 86 -3.34 5.39 10.55
N TRP A 87 -2.19 5.87 10.05
CA TRP A 87 -0.96 5.95 10.86
C TRP A 87 -1.04 7.00 11.98
N PRO A 88 -1.50 8.24 11.75
CA PRO A 88 -1.78 9.18 12.84
C PRO A 88 -2.75 8.64 13.88
N ILE A 89 -3.78 7.89 13.44
CA ILE A 89 -4.76 7.27 14.33
C ILE A 89 -4.07 6.20 15.19
N MET A 90 -3.30 5.28 14.58
CA MET A 90 -2.55 4.25 15.32
C MET A 90 -1.56 4.87 16.31
N TRP A 91 -0.87 5.94 15.93
CA TRP A 91 0.04 6.64 16.83
C TRP A 91 -0.69 7.24 18.03
N ARG A 92 -1.84 7.87 17.81
CA ARG A 92 -2.67 8.44 18.88
C ARG A 92 -3.18 7.36 19.85
N GLU A 93 -3.64 6.21 19.34
CA GLU A 93 -4.17 5.13 20.17
C GLU A 93 -3.06 4.32 20.86
N PHE A 94 -1.86 4.24 20.27
CA PHE A 94 -0.73 3.43 20.78
C PHE A 94 0.60 4.20 20.81
N PRO A 95 0.69 5.34 21.53
CA PRO A 95 1.84 6.27 21.46
C PRO A 95 3.14 5.71 22.07
N HIS A 96 3.06 4.60 22.81
CA HIS A 96 4.22 3.94 23.42
C HIS A 96 4.64 2.68 22.66
N SER A 97 4.02 2.39 21.50
CA SER A 97 4.39 1.23 20.69
C SER A 97 5.78 1.42 20.09
N ARG A 98 6.68 0.46 20.38
CA ARG A 98 8.02 0.40 19.77
C ARG A 98 8.02 0.18 18.24
N TYR A 99 6.86 -0.10 17.66
CA TYR A 99 6.69 -0.39 16.23
C TYR A 99 6.10 0.78 15.45
N LEU A 100 5.73 1.87 16.13
CA LEU A 100 5.16 3.05 15.50
C LEU A 100 6.12 4.22 15.60
N LEU A 101 6.14 5.05 14.56
CA LEU A 101 6.79 6.35 14.57
C LEU A 101 5.73 7.44 14.82
N PRO A 102 6.08 8.52 15.53
CA PRO A 102 5.25 9.72 15.62
C PRO A 102 4.75 10.13 14.24
N SER A 103 3.43 10.19 14.09
CA SER A 103 2.77 10.49 12.82
C SER A 103 1.53 11.33 13.10
N TYR A 104 1.31 12.36 12.28
CA TYR A 104 0.18 13.29 12.38
C TYR A 104 -0.37 13.58 10.99
N PHE A 105 -1.63 14.02 10.89
CA PHE A 105 -2.06 14.64 9.65
C PHE A 105 -1.29 15.94 9.47
N GLU A 106 -0.96 16.30 8.23
CA GLU A 106 -0.24 17.56 7.95
C GLU A 106 -0.99 18.79 8.48
N THR A 107 -2.32 18.71 8.54
CA THR A 107 -3.20 19.77 9.03
C THR A 107 -3.33 19.81 10.56
N ASP A 108 -2.72 18.88 11.29
CA ASP A 108 -2.82 18.84 12.75
C ASP A 108 -1.97 19.94 13.39
N MET A 109 -2.59 20.72 14.27
CA MET A 109 -1.97 21.89 14.93
C MET A 109 -1.67 21.65 16.42
N SER A 110 -1.63 20.39 16.87
CA SER A 110 -1.25 20.10 18.26
C SER A 110 0.20 20.51 18.54
N PRO A 111 0.58 20.76 19.81
CA PRO A 111 1.97 21.06 20.16
C PRO A 111 2.94 19.99 19.67
N GLU A 112 2.58 18.71 19.76
CA GLU A 112 3.40 17.57 19.34
C GLU A 112 3.53 17.48 17.82
N ALA A 113 2.42 17.69 17.09
CA ALA A 113 2.41 17.71 15.63
C ALA A 113 3.26 18.88 15.08
N THR A 114 3.14 20.05 15.70
CA THR A 114 3.93 21.23 15.36
C THR A 114 5.41 21.02 15.70
N ALA A 115 5.72 20.46 16.88
CA ALA A 115 7.09 20.16 17.29
C ALA A 115 7.77 19.15 16.36
N LEU A 116 7.06 18.15 15.84
CA LEU A 116 7.60 17.22 14.85
C LEU A 116 8.07 17.94 13.58
N GLN A 117 7.29 18.90 13.10
CA GLN A 117 7.59 19.65 11.88
C GLN A 117 8.73 20.69 12.06
N THR A 118 9.16 20.97 13.29
CA THR A 118 10.39 21.76 13.57
C THR A 118 11.68 20.95 13.44
N LYS A 119 11.58 19.67 13.09
CA LYS A 119 12.70 18.76 12.84
C LYS A 119 12.61 18.22 11.42
N ILE A 120 13.67 17.56 10.95
CA ILE A 120 13.61 16.81 9.70
C ILE A 120 12.50 15.75 9.84
N HIS A 121 11.58 15.73 8.88
CA HIS A 121 10.43 14.83 8.89
C HIS A 121 10.11 14.31 7.50
N VAL A 122 9.26 13.29 7.43
CA VAL A 122 8.82 12.70 6.16
C VAL A 122 7.37 13.07 5.90
N ARG A 123 7.13 13.69 4.76
CA ARG A 123 5.79 13.99 4.26
C ARG A 123 5.36 12.91 3.28
N LYS A 124 4.20 12.29 3.50
CA LYS A 124 3.71 11.16 2.70
C LYS A 124 2.26 11.39 2.30
N PRO A 125 1.86 11.12 1.05
CA PRO A 125 0.46 11.25 0.67
C PRO A 125 -0.34 10.16 1.39
N ILE A 126 -1.55 10.53 1.83
CA ILE A 126 -2.49 9.64 2.52
C ILE A 126 -2.72 8.38 1.67
N ILE A 127 -3.01 8.58 0.39
CA ILE A 127 -3.04 7.53 -0.62
C ILE A 127 -1.78 7.65 -1.48
N GLY A 128 -0.98 6.58 -1.53
CA GLY A 128 0.21 6.56 -2.37
C GLY A 128 0.99 5.27 -2.26
N ARG A 129 1.75 4.95 -3.31
CA ARG A 129 2.48 3.68 -3.46
C ARG A 129 3.92 3.94 -3.88
N GLU A 130 4.80 2.96 -3.67
CA GLU A 130 6.13 2.91 -4.28
C GLU A 130 7.04 4.13 -4.02
N GLY A 131 6.84 4.83 -2.90
CA GLY A 131 7.62 6.02 -2.55
C GLY A 131 7.29 7.27 -3.39
N ALA A 132 6.20 7.24 -4.15
CA ALA A 132 5.74 8.35 -4.98
C ALA A 132 5.06 9.44 -4.13
N SER A 133 5.32 10.71 -4.48
CA SER A 133 4.95 11.94 -3.73
C SER A 133 5.44 11.96 -2.26
N VAL A 134 6.44 11.15 -1.92
CA VAL A 134 7.08 11.20 -0.61
C VAL A 134 8.22 12.21 -0.65
N SER A 135 8.31 13.06 0.37
CA SER A 135 9.43 13.98 0.55
C SER A 135 10.02 13.89 1.95
N ILE A 136 11.32 14.13 2.06
CA ILE A 136 12.03 14.35 3.32
C ILE A 136 12.23 15.85 3.43
N VAL A 137 11.64 16.46 4.44
CA VAL A 137 11.55 17.92 4.59
C VAL A 137 12.48 18.37 5.70
N ASP A 138 13.33 19.36 5.40
CA ASP A 138 14.07 20.11 6.41
C ASP A 138 13.19 21.27 6.92
N PRO A 139 13.14 21.52 8.23
CA PRO A 139 12.35 22.61 8.79
C PRO A 139 12.89 24.00 8.40
N ASP A 140 14.15 24.12 7.98
CA ASP A 140 14.69 25.38 7.45
C ASP A 140 14.08 25.67 6.07
N PRO A 141 13.28 26.73 5.92
CA PRO A 141 12.62 27.06 4.65
C PRO A 141 13.60 27.41 3.53
N ARG A 142 14.88 27.69 3.86
CA ARG A 142 15.94 27.93 2.87
C ARG A 142 16.47 26.63 2.25
N VAL A 143 16.31 25.51 2.96
CA VAL A 143 16.69 24.17 2.51
C VAL A 143 15.50 23.51 1.81
N GLY A 144 14.32 23.53 2.45
CA GLY A 144 13.12 22.90 1.92
C GLY A 144 13.21 21.37 1.90
N ALA A 145 12.86 20.73 0.77
CA ALA A 145 12.89 19.28 0.66
C ALA A 145 14.33 18.77 0.40
N LEU A 146 14.85 17.95 1.31
CA LEU A 146 16.11 17.21 1.15
C LEU A 146 16.00 16.14 0.05
N VAL A 147 14.82 15.53 -0.08
CA VAL A 147 14.45 14.62 -1.15
C VAL A 147 13.00 14.89 -1.51
N ASP A 148 12.70 14.97 -2.81
CA ASP A 148 11.34 15.12 -3.32
C ASP A 148 11.11 14.18 -4.51
N ARG A 149 9.97 13.48 -4.52
CA ARG A 149 9.60 12.50 -5.55
C ARG A 149 8.24 12.84 -6.16
N PRO A 150 8.16 13.85 -7.05
CA PRO A 150 6.89 14.32 -7.59
C PRO A 150 6.12 13.19 -8.32
N SER A 151 4.82 13.11 -8.06
CA SER A 151 3.91 12.20 -8.74
C SER A 151 2.45 12.70 -8.63
N PRO A 152 1.48 12.07 -9.30
CA PRO A 152 0.07 12.45 -9.19
C PRO A 152 -0.59 12.22 -7.81
N TYR A 153 0.07 11.52 -6.88
CA TYR A 153 -0.49 11.30 -5.54
C TYR A 153 -0.49 12.59 -4.70
N GLY A 154 -1.48 12.74 -3.82
CA GLY A 154 -1.56 13.82 -2.84
C GLY A 154 -2.87 14.61 -2.84
N GLU A 155 -3.82 14.29 -3.72
CA GLU A 155 -5.14 14.93 -3.79
C GLU A 155 -5.89 14.85 -2.44
N GLU A 156 -5.76 13.73 -1.73
CA GLU A 156 -6.42 13.47 -0.45
C GLU A 156 -5.73 14.18 0.73
N GLY A 157 -4.59 14.82 0.49
CA GLY A 157 -3.73 15.40 1.53
C GLY A 157 -2.61 14.44 1.98
N TYR A 158 -1.94 14.85 3.05
CA TYR A 158 -0.68 14.25 3.50
C TYR A 158 -0.68 13.97 5.01
N ILE A 159 0.12 12.99 5.40
CA ILE A 159 0.58 12.82 6.78
C ILE A 159 2.04 13.27 6.87
N VAL A 160 2.42 13.74 8.05
CA VAL A 160 3.82 13.94 8.45
C VAL A 160 4.21 12.88 9.44
N GLN A 161 5.43 12.36 9.33
CA GLN A 161 5.97 11.30 10.17
C GLN A 161 7.41 11.62 10.58
N GLU A 162 7.80 11.22 11.78
CA GLU A 162 9.18 11.33 12.25
C GLU A 162 10.14 10.70 11.23
N PHE A 163 11.22 11.43 10.91
CA PHE A 163 12.27 10.88 10.06
C PHE A 163 13.19 10.00 10.89
N LEU A 164 13.12 8.69 10.65
CA LEU A 164 14.12 7.74 11.09
C LEU A 164 15.06 7.45 9.94
N SER A 165 16.32 7.90 10.05
CA SER A 165 17.33 7.66 9.02
C SER A 165 17.56 6.16 8.86
N PRO A 166 17.35 5.57 7.67
CA PRO A 166 17.69 4.17 7.44
C PRO A 166 19.19 3.97 7.52
N GLU A 167 19.61 2.81 8.05
CA GLU A 167 21.01 2.41 8.02
C GLU A 167 21.47 2.17 6.58
N LYS A 168 22.68 2.63 6.27
CA LYS A 168 23.30 2.42 4.96
C LYS A 168 24.21 1.19 5.00
N PHE A 169 23.91 0.21 4.16
CA PHE A 169 24.72 -0.97 3.95
C PHE A 169 25.45 -0.85 2.60
N GLY A 170 26.75 -0.51 2.68
CA GLY A 170 27.55 -0.19 1.50
C GLY A 170 26.99 1.02 0.75
N GLN A 171 26.42 0.79 -0.43
CA GLN A 171 25.81 1.84 -1.25
C GLN A 171 24.28 1.87 -1.20
N TYR A 172 23.67 1.04 -0.36
CA TYR A 172 22.23 0.82 -0.36
C TYR A 172 21.60 1.08 1.01
N TYR A 173 20.33 1.48 1.00
CA TYR A 173 19.43 1.56 2.14
C TYR A 173 18.42 0.41 2.04
N PRO A 174 18.56 -0.64 2.86
CA PRO A 174 17.64 -1.77 2.85
C PRO A 174 16.37 -1.47 3.67
N VAL A 175 15.26 -2.07 3.25
CA VAL A 175 13.99 -2.13 3.98
C VAL A 175 13.54 -3.58 4.05
N ILE A 176 13.14 -4.00 5.25
CA ILE A 176 12.57 -5.32 5.49
C ILE A 176 11.06 -5.26 5.23
N GLY A 177 10.58 -6.15 4.36
CA GLY A 177 9.16 -6.45 4.19
C GLY A 177 8.84 -7.78 4.87
N SER A 178 7.80 -7.82 5.70
CA SER A 178 7.24 -9.04 6.27
C SER A 178 5.96 -9.41 5.54
N TRP A 179 5.83 -10.68 5.15
CA TRP A 179 4.63 -11.23 4.54
C TRP A 179 3.76 -11.87 5.60
N TYR A 180 2.46 -11.59 5.53
CA TYR A 180 1.46 -12.09 6.46
C TYR A 180 0.37 -12.81 5.68
N ILE A 181 0.19 -14.11 5.93
CA ILE A 181 -0.88 -14.95 5.41
C ILE A 181 -1.43 -15.71 6.61
N ASP A 182 -2.46 -15.16 7.23
CA ASP A 182 -3.01 -15.53 8.55
C ASP A 182 -2.01 -15.43 9.73
N ASP A 183 -0.71 -15.62 9.49
CA ASP A 183 0.41 -15.37 10.38
C ASP A 183 1.63 -14.88 9.57
N ALA A 184 2.69 -14.41 10.24
CA ALA A 184 3.96 -14.05 9.63
C ALA A 184 4.59 -15.27 8.94
N CYS A 185 4.66 -15.24 7.61
CA CYS A 185 4.98 -16.42 6.80
C CYS A 185 6.17 -16.20 5.86
N GLY A 186 6.75 -15.01 5.84
CA GLY A 186 7.88 -14.72 4.96
C GLY A 186 8.50 -13.35 5.20
N MET A 187 9.71 -13.18 4.69
CA MET A 187 10.45 -11.94 4.72
C MET A 187 11.06 -11.68 3.36
N ALA A 188 11.17 -10.41 2.99
CA ALA A 188 11.94 -9.97 1.83
C ALA A 188 12.73 -8.72 2.21
N ILE A 189 13.88 -8.52 1.59
CA ILE A 189 14.66 -7.30 1.72
C ILE A 189 14.63 -6.59 0.37
N ARG A 190 14.19 -5.33 0.36
CA ARG A 190 14.36 -4.44 -0.79
C ARG A 190 15.44 -3.43 -0.46
N ALA A 191 16.23 -3.03 -1.45
CA ALA A 191 17.28 -2.05 -1.27
C ALA A 191 17.26 -0.99 -2.37
N ASP A 192 17.52 0.24 -1.98
CA ASP A 192 17.61 1.38 -2.89
C ASP A 192 18.90 2.17 -2.62
N ARG A 193 19.44 2.87 -3.62
CA ARG A 193 20.60 3.76 -3.42
C ARG A 193 20.17 5.11 -2.84
N GLU A 194 18.87 5.41 -2.93
CA GLU A 194 18.24 6.60 -2.38
C GLU A 194 17.56 6.29 -1.04
N LEU A 195 17.34 7.34 -0.22
CA LEU A 195 16.68 7.20 1.10
C LEU A 195 15.22 6.73 1.00
N ILE A 196 14.54 7.02 -0.12
CA ILE A 196 13.17 6.61 -0.37
C ILE A 196 13.17 5.37 -1.26
N THR A 197 12.71 4.24 -0.73
CA THR A 197 12.59 3.00 -1.52
C THR A 197 11.52 3.17 -2.61
N GLY A 198 11.93 3.02 -3.87
CA GLY A 198 11.07 3.14 -5.06
C GLY A 198 10.52 1.82 -5.61
N ASN A 199 10.02 1.89 -6.85
CA ASN A 199 9.61 0.74 -7.65
C ASN A 199 10.78 0.05 -8.37
N ARG A 200 11.89 0.76 -8.60
CA ARG A 200 13.13 0.24 -9.18
C ARG A 200 14.11 -0.34 -8.14
N SER A 201 13.72 -0.35 -6.86
CA SER A 201 14.54 -0.93 -5.80
C SER A 201 14.77 -2.42 -6.07
N ILE A 202 15.97 -2.89 -5.78
CA ILE A 202 16.35 -4.28 -6.02
C ILE A 202 15.81 -5.17 -4.89
N PHE A 203 15.52 -6.42 -5.21
CA PHE A 203 15.37 -7.47 -4.20
C PHE A 203 16.75 -7.97 -3.81
N VAL A 204 17.01 -8.03 -2.50
CA VAL A 204 18.28 -8.53 -1.95
C VAL A 204 18.07 -9.99 -1.52
N PRO A 205 18.81 -10.94 -2.11
CA PRO A 205 18.84 -12.31 -1.63
C PRO A 205 19.30 -12.35 -0.18
N HIS A 206 18.64 -13.15 0.65
CA HIS A 206 18.99 -13.32 2.05
C HIS A 206 18.82 -14.78 2.43
N TYR A 207 19.55 -15.18 3.47
CA TYR A 207 19.37 -16.46 4.13
C TYR A 207 19.42 -16.21 5.65
N ILE A 208 18.70 -17.01 6.41
CA ILE A 208 18.76 -16.99 7.88
C ILE A 208 19.67 -18.13 8.28
N GLY A 209 20.89 -17.81 8.71
CA GLY A 209 21.81 -18.79 9.27
C GLY A 209 21.47 -19.07 10.74
N SER A 210 21.79 -20.27 11.21
CA SER A 210 21.89 -20.53 12.65
C SER A 210 23.17 -19.89 13.18
N LEU A 211 23.07 -18.73 13.81
CA LEU A 211 24.17 -18.22 14.64
C LEU A 211 24.12 -18.94 15.98
N HIS A 212 25.08 -19.82 16.23
CA HIS A 212 25.42 -20.25 17.58
C HIS A 212 26.07 -19.05 18.27
N TRP A 213 25.37 -18.48 19.23
CA TRP A 213 25.89 -17.48 20.18
C TRP A 213 26.56 -18.18 21.36
#